data_AF-A0A2I2A8Q1-F1
#
_entry.id   AF-A0A2I2A8Q1-F1
#
_cell.length_a   1.000
_cell.length_b   1.000
_cell.length_c   1.000
_cell.angle_alpha   90.00
_cell.angle_beta   90.00
_cell.angle_gamma   90.00
#
_symmetry.space_group_name_H-M   'P 1'
#
loop_
_entity.id
_entity.type
_entity.pdbx_description
1 polymer ?
#
loop_
_entity_poly.entity_id
_entity_poly.type
_entity_poly.pdbx_seq_one_letter_code
_entity_poly.pdbx_strand_id
1 'polypeptide(L)'
;MNYKHRVRLAVSRFLKREMLEQEMTAKWLAYKMTKICGVTVSQSAIYTWQRGEVMPGADKILAMAEIFEASTDEILGAYEDVE
;
A
#
# COMPACT_ATOMS: atom_id res chain seq x y z
N MET A 1 4.37 -13.96 15.34
CA MET A 1 3.85 -12.76 14.64
C MET A 1 2.35 -12.93 14.39
N ASN A 2 1.48 -11.99 14.79
CA ASN A 2 0.02 -12.14 14.61
C ASN A 2 -0.44 -11.81 13.17
N TYR A 3 -1.62 -12.28 12.77
CA TYR A 3 -2.13 -12.15 11.39
C TYR A 3 -2.18 -10.69 10.92
N LYS A 4 -2.69 -9.78 11.74
CA LYS A 4 -2.77 -8.35 11.42
C LYS A 4 -1.39 -7.73 11.16
N HIS A 5 -0.40 -8.12 11.95
CA HIS A 5 0.98 -7.67 11.77
C HIS A 5 1.56 -8.19 10.45
N ARG A 6 1.28 -9.46 10.08
CA ARG A 6 1.72 -10.03 8.79
C ARG A 6 1.18 -9.25 7.60
N VAL A 7 -0.14 -9.06 7.56
CA VAL A 7 -0.82 -8.34 6.47
C VAL A 7 -0.27 -6.92 6.33
N ARG A 8 -0.04 -6.23 7.44
CA ARG A 8 0.55 -4.88 7.43
C ARG A 8 1.98 -4.87 6.86
N LEU A 9 2.78 -5.88 7.14
CA LEU A 9 4.13 -6.00 6.56
C LEU A 9 4.08 -6.37 5.07
N ALA A 10 3.10 -7.17 4.64
CA ALA A 10 2.89 -7.47 3.22
C ALA A 10 2.60 -6.19 2.42
N VAL A 11 1.67 -5.36 2.91
CA VAL A 11 1.38 -4.04 2.30
C VAL A 11 2.62 -3.14 2.26
N SER A 12 3.42 -3.13 3.33
CA SER A 12 4.68 -2.38 3.39
C SER A 12 5.68 -2.84 2.33
N ARG A 13 5.85 -4.15 2.16
CA ARG A 13 6.72 -4.75 1.14
C ARG A 13 6.23 -4.44 -0.26
N PHE A 14 4.95 -4.66 -0.53
CA PHE A 14 4.30 -4.35 -1.80
C PHE A 14 4.59 -2.90 -2.22
N LEU A 15 4.25 -1.93 -1.36
CA LEU A 15 4.47 -0.51 -1.66
C LEU A 15 5.93 -0.17 -1.89
N LYS A 16 6.86 -0.74 -1.11
CA LYS A 16 8.30 -0.48 -1.32
C LYS A 16 8.78 -1.03 -2.66
N ARG A 17 8.34 -2.23 -3.03
CA ARG A 17 8.70 -2.89 -4.29
C ARG A 17 8.14 -2.12 -5.48
N GLU A 18 6.82 -1.94 -5.55
CA GLU A 18 6.18 -1.27 -6.69
C GLU A 18 6.66 0.17 -6.86
N MET A 19 6.84 0.92 -5.76
CA MET A 19 7.33 2.29 -5.87
C MET A 19 8.79 2.36 -6.31
N LEU A 20 9.61 1.35 -5.98
CA LEU A 20 10.98 1.28 -6.48
C LEU A 20 11.01 0.92 -7.97
N GLU A 21 10.27 -0.11 -8.36
CA GLU A 21 10.24 -0.62 -9.75
C GLU A 21 9.66 0.40 -10.73
N GLN A 22 8.67 1.19 -10.29
CA GLN A 22 8.03 2.22 -11.11
C GLN A 22 8.63 3.62 -10.92
N GLU A 23 9.77 3.74 -10.22
CA GLU A 23 10.43 5.02 -9.88
C GLU A 23 9.46 6.07 -9.27
N MET A 24 8.51 5.58 -8.46
CA MET A 24 7.37 6.35 -8.00
C MET A 24 7.67 7.03 -6.66
N THR A 25 7.34 8.32 -6.57
CA THR A 25 7.49 9.08 -5.32
C THR A 25 6.24 8.99 -4.44
N ALA A 26 6.41 9.11 -3.12
CA ALA A 26 5.29 9.19 -2.17
C ALA A 26 4.36 10.39 -2.46
N LYS A 27 4.92 11.51 -2.96
CA LYS A 27 4.17 12.68 -3.41
C LYS A 27 3.21 12.35 -4.55
N TRP A 28 3.69 11.62 -5.56
CA TRP A 28 2.87 11.24 -6.70
C TRP A 28 1.76 10.28 -6.29
N LEU A 29 2.09 9.25 -5.50
CA LEU A 29 1.09 8.26 -5.04
C LEU A 29 0.00 8.92 -4.19
N ALA A 30 0.38 9.79 -3.26
CA ALA A 30 -0.56 10.57 -2.44
C ALA A 30 -1.50 11.43 -3.31
N TYR A 31 -0.98 12.09 -4.34
CA TYR A 31 -1.78 12.86 -5.30
C TYR A 31 -2.77 11.97 -6.04
N LYS A 32 -2.32 10.85 -6.61
CA LYS A 32 -3.16 9.94 -7.39
C LYS A 32 -4.26 9.31 -6.53
N MET A 33 -3.91 8.83 -5.33
CA MET A 33 -4.88 8.27 -4.38
C MET A 33 -5.89 9.30 -3.92
N THR A 34 -5.49 10.57 -3.72
CA THR A 34 -6.43 11.65 -3.39
C THR A 34 -7.48 11.84 -4.48
N LYS A 35 -7.07 11.75 -5.75
CA LYS A 35 -7.99 11.84 -6.90
C LYS A 35 -8.96 10.67 -6.97
N ILE A 36 -8.49 9.44 -6.76
CA ILE A 36 -9.32 8.23 -6.79
C ILE A 36 -10.29 8.18 -5.60
N CYS A 37 -9.79 8.43 -4.39
CA CYS A 37 -10.59 8.27 -3.17
C CYS A 37 -11.55 9.44 -2.88
N GLY A 38 -11.40 10.57 -3.57
CA GLY A 38 -12.17 11.80 -3.28
C GLY A 38 -11.85 12.44 -1.92
N VAL A 39 -10.84 11.96 -1.20
CA VAL A 39 -10.39 12.48 0.10
C VAL A 39 -8.87 12.59 0.12
N THR A 40 -8.35 13.59 0.82
CA THR A 40 -6.91 13.85 0.90
C THR A 40 -6.15 12.67 1.50
N VAL A 41 -5.17 12.17 0.75
CA VAL A 41 -4.14 11.24 1.22
C VAL A 41 -2.83 12.03 1.34
N SER A 42 -2.24 12.04 2.53
CA SER A 42 -0.98 12.77 2.76
C SER A 42 0.24 11.91 2.39
N GLN A 43 1.35 12.56 2.06
CA GLN A 43 2.64 11.87 1.86
C GLN A 43 3.08 11.11 3.12
N SER A 44 2.83 11.68 4.30
CA SER A 44 3.12 11.04 5.57
C SER A 44 2.38 9.72 5.74
N ALA A 45 1.12 9.63 5.26
CA ALA A 45 0.36 8.38 5.28
C ALA A 45 1.06 7.30 4.42
N ILE A 46 1.52 7.66 3.22
CA ILE A 46 2.29 6.74 2.36
C ILE A 46 3.54 6.23 3.08
N TYR A 47 4.32 7.14 3.68
CA TYR A 47 5.53 6.74 4.41
C TYR A 47 5.22 5.85 5.63
N THR A 48 4.14 6.14 6.35
CA THR A 48 3.66 5.30 7.46
C THR A 48 3.29 3.90 6.99
N TRP A 49 2.68 3.76 5.80
CA TRP A 49 2.37 2.45 5.20
C TRP A 49 3.63 1.74 4.71
N GLN A 50 4.57 2.45 4.09
CA GLN A 50 5.88 1.90 3.69
C GLN A 50 6.70 1.42 4.90
N ARG A 51 6.62 2.10 6.05
CA ARG A 51 7.23 1.61 7.31
C ARG A 51 6.44 0.49 7.96
N GLY A 52 5.24 0.20 7.45
CA GLY A 52 4.34 -0.80 8.01
C GLY A 52 3.91 -0.43 9.42
N GLU A 53 3.74 0.85 9.74
CA GLU A 53 3.34 1.31 11.09
C GLU A 53 1.82 1.22 11.29
N VAL A 54 1.06 1.64 10.28
CA VAL A 54 -0.41 1.65 10.29
C VAL A 54 -0.93 0.95 9.04
N MET A 55 -2.07 0.28 9.17
CA MET A 55 -2.75 -0.36 8.04
C MET A 55 -3.52 0.70 7.24
N PRO A 56 -3.41 0.75 5.90
CA PRO A 56 -4.30 1.57 5.08
C PRO A 56 -5.76 1.11 5.24
N GLY A 57 -6.70 2.03 5.07
CA GLY A 57 -8.12 1.69 4.97
C GLY A 57 -8.41 0.83 3.74
N ALA A 58 -9.56 0.14 3.73
CA ALA A 58 -9.99 -0.68 2.60
C ALA A 58 -10.12 0.12 1.30
N ASP A 59 -10.60 1.37 1.39
CA ASP A 59 -10.65 2.33 0.28
C ASP A 59 -9.26 2.62 -0.31
N LYS A 60 -8.24 2.71 0.55
CA LYS A 60 -6.85 2.92 0.13
C LYS A 60 -6.24 1.69 -0.51
N ILE A 61 -6.58 0.49 -0.04
CA ILE A 61 -6.16 -0.77 -0.67
C ILE A 61 -6.77 -0.91 -2.06
N LEU A 62 -8.06 -0.60 -2.23
CA LEU A 62 -8.71 -0.62 -3.54
C LEU A 62 -8.10 0.41 -4.49
N ALA A 63 -7.76 1.61 -4.00
CA ALA A 63 -7.05 2.59 -4.80
C ALA A 63 -5.64 2.12 -5.20
N MET A 64 -4.92 1.41 -4.33
CA MET A 64 -3.64 0.80 -4.69
C MET A 64 -3.82 -0.27 -5.77
N ALA A 65 -4.83 -1.13 -5.66
CA ALA A 65 -5.15 -2.15 -6.66
C ALA A 65 -5.38 -1.53 -8.05
N GLU A 66 -6.14 -0.43 -8.12
CA GLU A 66 -6.36 0.31 -9.37
C GLU A 66 -5.08 0.97 -9.90
N ILE A 67 -4.26 1.58 -9.03
CA ILE A 67 -3.03 2.30 -9.45
C ILE A 67 -1.95 1.36 -9.95
N PHE A 68 -1.75 0.25 -9.25
CA PHE A 68 -0.66 -0.69 -9.51
C PHE A 68 -1.10 -1.88 -10.39
N GLU A 69 -2.34 -1.88 -10.87
CA GLU A 69 -2.94 -2.98 -11.63
C GLU A 69 -2.77 -4.35 -10.94
N ALA A 70 -2.87 -4.35 -9.61
CA ALA A 70 -2.63 -5.50 -8.74
C ALA A 70 -3.91 -5.97 -8.07
N SER A 71 -3.97 -7.25 -7.71
CA SER A 71 -5.09 -7.77 -6.91
C SER A 71 -4.97 -7.34 -5.44
N THR A 72 -6.10 -7.24 -4.73
CA THR A 72 -6.04 -6.98 -3.28
C THR A 72 -5.36 -8.12 -2.52
N ASP A 73 -5.48 -9.35 -3.01
CA ASP A 73 -4.83 -10.52 -2.43
C ASP A 73 -3.30 -10.40 -2.49
N GLU A 74 -2.77 -9.91 -3.60
CA GLU A 74 -1.35 -9.64 -3.75
C GLU A 74 -0.89 -8.53 -2.79
N ILE A 75 -1.61 -7.40 -2.75
CA ILE A 75 -1.29 -6.28 -1.86
C ILE A 75 -1.29 -6.70 -0.38
N LEU A 76 -2.21 -7.60 -0.01
CA LEU A 76 -2.39 -8.10 1.35
C LEU A 76 -1.50 -9.31 1.67
N GLY A 77 -0.73 -9.82 0.71
CA GLY A 77 0.18 -10.94 0.86
C GLY A 77 -0.52 -12.28 1.09
N ALA A 78 -1.67 -12.52 0.45
CA ALA A 78 -2.45 -13.76 0.60
C ALA A 78 -1.67 -15.02 0.18
N TYR A 79 -0.68 -14.85 -0.69
CA TYR A 79 0.16 -15.93 -1.25
C TYR A 79 1.62 -15.89 -0.76
N GLU A 80 1.95 -15.01 0.19
CA GLU A 80 3.29 -14.99 0.78
C GLU A 80 3.43 -16.16 1.77
N ASP A 81 4.27 -17.14 1.41
CA ASP A 81 4.67 -18.20 2.33
C ASP A 81 5.39 -17.60 3.54
N VAL A 82 5.05 -18.11 4.72
CA VAL A 82 5.61 -17.64 5.99
C VAL A 82 6.73 -18.59 6.41
N GLU A 83 7.97 -18.12 6.38
CA GLU A 83 8.99 -18.53 7.37
C GLU A 83 8.82 -17.71 8.66
#